data_AF-A0A529W210-F1
#
_entry.id   AF-A0A529W210-F1
#
_cell.length_a   1.000
_cell.length_b   1.000
_cell.length_c   1.000
_cell.angle_alpha   90.00
_cell.angle_beta   90.00
_cell.angle_gamma   90.00
#
_symmetry.space_group_name_H-M   'P 1'
#
loop_
_entity.id
_entity.type
_entity.pdbx_description
1 polymer ?
#
loop_
_entity_poly.entity_id
_entity_poly.type
_entity_poly.pdbx_seq_one_letter_code
_entity_poly.pdbx_strand_id
1 'polypeptide(L)'
;MEIPAPLRQGVDSLLEKVPLAALKQAARTLSERYRAELRDGRLHMGEEMAVKAYLATRLPATYAAVRASLNALADARPDFQPKTLLDIGAGPGTMLWATADAWPELGQAMLVEASAAVRKV
;
A
#
# COMPACT_ATOMS: atom_id res chain seq x y z
N MET A 1 -12.75 -1.43 8.53
CA MET A 1 -12.01 -0.16 8.63
C MET A 1 -11.88 0.40 7.22
N GLU A 2 -12.35 1.62 7.00
CA GLU A 2 -12.17 2.29 5.71
C GLU A 2 -10.81 2.98 5.67
N ILE A 3 -10.26 3.15 4.46
CA ILE A 3 -9.04 3.94 4.27
C ILE A 3 -9.34 5.45 4.40
N PRO A 4 -8.37 6.28 4.82
CA PRO A 4 -8.57 7.73 4.98
C PRO A 4 -9.07 8.38 3.68
N ALA A 5 -9.91 9.40 3.80
CA ALA A 5 -10.51 10.05 2.65
C ALA A 5 -9.48 10.58 1.62
N PRO A 6 -8.35 11.19 2.00
CA PRO A 6 -7.32 11.62 1.04
C PRO A 6 -6.69 10.43 0.29
N LEU A 7 -6.45 9.31 0.97
CA LEU A 7 -5.91 8.11 0.35
C LEU A 7 -6.90 7.51 -0.65
N ARG A 8 -8.19 7.43 -0.27
CA ARG A 8 -9.25 6.98 -1.17
C ARG A 8 -9.35 7.86 -2.42
N GLN A 9 -9.36 9.17 -2.25
CA GLN A 9 -9.42 10.12 -3.35
C GLN A 9 -8.21 9.97 -4.30
N GLY A 10 -7.01 9.81 -3.75
CA GLY A 10 -5.81 9.56 -4.55
C GLY A 10 -5.91 8.26 -5.36
N VAL A 11 -6.39 7.18 -4.74
CA VAL A 11 -6.65 5.91 -5.44
C VAL A 11 -7.69 6.09 -6.54
N ASP A 12 -8.81 6.77 -6.26
CA ASP A 12 -9.86 7.00 -7.24
C ASP A 12 -9.34 7.81 -8.44
N SER A 13 -8.56 8.88 -8.21
CA SER A 13 -7.93 9.66 -9.28
C SER A 13 -6.97 8.85 -10.14
N LEU A 14 -6.17 7.96 -9.54
CA LEU A 14 -5.25 7.08 -10.28
C LEU A 14 -5.99 6.05 -11.15
N LEU A 15 -7.23 5.71 -10.78
CA LEU A 15 -8.04 4.69 -11.44
C LEU A 15 -9.08 5.25 -12.41
N GLU A 16 -9.40 6.55 -12.33
CA GLU A 16 -10.51 7.20 -13.06
C GLU A 16 -10.55 6.88 -14.56
N LYS A 17 -9.39 6.87 -15.24
CA LYS A 17 -9.29 6.67 -16.70
C LYS A 17 -8.97 5.24 -17.11
N VAL A 18 -9.00 4.30 -16.16
CA VAL A 18 -8.64 2.90 -16.42
C VAL A 18 -9.89 2.11 -16.81
N PRO A 19 -9.93 1.46 -17.99
CA PRO A 19 -11.04 0.59 -18.34
C PRO A 19 -11.19 -0.54 -17.32
N LEU A 20 -12.40 -0.72 -16.77
CA LEU A 20 -12.67 -1.72 -15.74
C LEU A 20 -12.27 -3.15 -16.16
N ALA A 21 -12.45 -3.50 -17.44
CA ALA A 21 -12.05 -4.79 -17.97
C ALA A 21 -10.52 -5.01 -17.89
N ALA A 22 -9.73 -4.00 -18.24
CA ALA A 22 -8.28 -4.03 -18.13
C ALA A 22 -7.83 -4.12 -16.67
N LEU A 23 -8.46 -3.37 -15.78
CA LEU A 23 -8.17 -3.42 -14.33
C LEU A 23 -8.48 -4.79 -13.73
N LYS A 24 -9.62 -5.40 -14.08
CA LYS A 24 -9.99 -6.76 -13.65
C LYS A 24 -8.98 -7.80 -14.14
N GLN A 25 -8.56 -7.72 -15.41
CA GLN A 25 -7.56 -8.63 -15.95
C GLN A 25 -6.22 -8.49 -15.23
N ALA A 26 -5.75 -7.26 -15.03
CA ALA A 26 -4.51 -6.99 -14.30
C ALA A 26 -4.58 -7.48 -12.84
N ALA A 27 -5.72 -7.29 -12.15
CA ALA A 27 -5.92 -7.79 -10.79
C ALA A 27 -5.90 -9.33 -10.71
N ARG A 28 -6.46 -10.01 -11.71
CA ARG A 28 -6.38 -11.47 -11.81
C ARG A 28 -4.94 -11.94 -11.97
N THR A 29 -4.22 -11.39 -12.95
CA THR A 29 -2.81 -11.72 -13.20
C THR A 29 -1.95 -11.46 -11.95
N LEU A 30 -2.14 -10.31 -11.29
CA LEU A 30 -1.44 -9.96 -10.06
C LEU A 30 -1.72 -10.98 -8.95
N SER A 31 -2.99 -11.35 -8.76
CA SER A 31 -3.40 -12.30 -7.74
C SER A 31 -2.84 -13.70 -7.97
N GLU A 32 -2.82 -14.17 -9.23
CA GLU A 32 -2.23 -15.45 -9.62
C GLU A 32 -0.72 -15.46 -9.32
N ARG A 33 0.01 -14.39 -9.64
CA ARG A 33 1.45 -14.28 -9.33
C ARG A 33 1.74 -14.37 -7.83
N TYR A 34 0.99 -13.62 -7.01
CA TYR A 34 1.16 -13.65 -5.55
C TYR A 34 0.85 -15.03 -4.95
N ARG A 35 -0.18 -15.73 -5.45
CA ARG A 35 -0.56 -17.06 -4.94
C ARG A 35 0.40 -18.16 -5.34
N ALA A 36 0.98 -18.05 -6.53
CA ALA A 36 1.94 -19.03 -7.04
C ALA A 36 3.34 -18.86 -6.42
N GLU A 37 3.54 -17.86 -5.56
CA GLU A 37 4.84 -17.53 -4.92
C GLU A 37 6.00 -17.51 -5.92
N LEU A 38 5.74 -17.03 -7.15
CA LEU A 38 6.71 -17.10 -8.23
C LEU A 38 7.92 -16.21 -7.90
N ARG A 39 9.06 -16.84 -7.60
CA ARG A 39 10.36 -16.19 -7.42
C ARG A 39 11.13 -16.15 -8.74
N ASP A 40 10.47 -15.62 -9.77
CA ASP A 40 11.00 -15.50 -11.14
C ASP A 40 11.90 -14.26 -11.34
N GLY A 41 12.28 -13.59 -10.25
CA GLY A 41 13.08 -12.36 -10.27
C GLY A 41 12.32 -11.12 -10.74
N ARG A 42 11.04 -11.23 -11.12
CA ARG A 42 10.23 -10.09 -11.57
C ARG A 42 9.44 -9.51 -10.41
N LEU A 43 9.40 -8.17 -10.35
CA LEU A 43 8.60 -7.46 -9.36
C LEU A 43 7.11 -7.65 -9.64
N HIS A 44 6.33 -7.98 -8.60
CA HIS A 44 4.87 -8.13 -8.70
C HIS A 44 4.18 -6.87 -9.23
N MET A 45 4.71 -5.70 -8.86
CA MET A 45 4.25 -4.39 -9.33
C MET A 45 5.32 -3.73 -10.21
N GLY A 46 5.87 -4.46 -11.17
CA GLY A 46 6.90 -3.93 -12.09
C GLY A 46 6.38 -2.91 -13.11
N GLU A 47 5.07 -2.88 -13.36
CA GLU A 47 4.43 -2.06 -14.38
C GLU A 47 3.24 -1.28 -13.82
N GLU A 48 2.92 -0.14 -14.42
CA GLU A 48 1.86 0.78 -13.95
C GLU A 48 0.50 0.11 -13.78
N MET A 49 0.10 -0.77 -14.70
CA MET A 49 -1.19 -1.44 -14.62
C MET A 49 -1.24 -2.44 -13.44
N ALA A 50 -0.11 -3.06 -13.09
CA ALA A 50 -0.03 -3.92 -11.90
C ALA A 50 -0.11 -3.10 -10.61
N VAL A 51 0.48 -1.90 -10.59
CA VAL A 51 0.35 -0.96 -9.46
C VAL A 51 -1.11 -0.56 -9.27
N LYS A 52 -1.80 -0.13 -10.34
CA LYS A 52 -3.22 0.25 -10.29
C LYS A 52 -4.12 -0.91 -9.84
N ALA A 53 -3.85 -2.12 -10.32
CA ALA A 53 -4.54 -3.32 -9.85
C ALA A 53 -4.32 -3.57 -8.35
N TYR A 54 -3.10 -3.38 -7.85
CA TYR A 54 -2.80 -3.48 -6.42
C TYR A 54 -3.56 -2.44 -5.59
N LEU A 55 -3.55 -1.17 -6.02
CA LEU A 55 -4.27 -0.08 -5.37
C LEU A 55 -5.77 -0.41 -5.25
N ALA A 56 -6.38 -0.90 -6.33
CA ALA A 56 -7.81 -1.20 -6.37
C ALA A 56 -8.22 -2.42 -5.52
N THR A 57 -7.35 -3.45 -5.41
CA THR A 57 -7.78 -4.77 -4.90
C THR A 57 -7.07 -5.22 -3.64
N ARG A 58 -5.92 -4.65 -3.30
CA ARG A 58 -5.10 -5.08 -2.16
C ARG A 58 -4.86 -3.99 -1.13
N LEU A 59 -4.63 -2.74 -1.56
CA LEU A 59 -4.30 -1.65 -0.65
C LEU A 59 -5.30 -1.48 0.52
N PRO A 60 -6.64 -1.51 0.32
CA PRO A 60 -7.57 -1.34 1.44
C PRO A 60 -7.46 -2.43 2.51
N ALA A 61 -7.29 -3.68 2.08
CA ALA A 61 -7.12 -4.81 3.01
C ALA A 61 -5.76 -4.75 3.71
N THR A 62 -4.68 -4.41 2.98
CA THR A 62 -3.34 -4.22 3.56
C THR A 62 -3.33 -3.08 4.58
N TYR A 63 -4.01 -1.96 4.29
CA TYR A 63 -4.17 -0.84 5.22
C TYR A 63 -4.85 -1.31 6.51
N ALA A 64 -5.98 -2.00 6.40
CA ALA A 64 -6.71 -2.49 7.56
C ALA A 64 -5.87 -3.46 8.42
N ALA A 65 -5.10 -4.35 7.79
CA ALA A 65 -4.21 -5.27 8.50
C ALA A 65 -3.08 -4.54 9.25
N VAL A 66 -2.45 -3.54 8.60
CA VAL A 66 -1.43 -2.70 9.24
C VAL A 66 -2.03 -1.93 10.41
N ARG A 67 -3.18 -1.26 10.21
CA ARG A 67 -3.87 -0.52 11.27
C ARG A 67 -4.21 -1.39 12.47
N ALA A 68 -4.68 -2.62 12.25
CA ALA A 68 -4.93 -3.55 13.35
C ALA A 68 -3.65 -3.83 14.15
N SER A 69 -2.51 -4.00 13.47
CA SER A 69 -1.21 -4.22 14.11
C SER A 69 -0.72 -2.98 14.87
N LEU A 70 -0.90 -1.79 14.31
CA LEU A 70 -0.52 -0.53 14.94
C LEU A 70 -1.41 -0.22 16.16
N ASN A 71 -2.71 -0.52 16.09
CA ASN A 71 -3.62 -0.39 17.22
C ASN A 71 -3.18 -1.31 18.37
N ALA A 72 -2.88 -2.58 18.08
CA ALA A 72 -2.37 -3.51 19.09
C ALA A 72 -1.05 -3.02 19.72
N LEU A 73 -0.18 -2.38 18.93
CA LEU A 73 1.03 -1.74 19.44
C LEU A 73 0.72 -0.54 20.35
N ALA A 74 -0.21 0.33 19.95
CA ALA A 74 -0.63 1.48 20.75
C ALA A 74 -1.27 1.05 22.08
N ASP A 75 -2.10 0.00 22.07
CA ASP A 75 -2.70 -0.57 23.27
C ASP A 75 -1.64 -1.15 24.22
N ALA A 76 -0.65 -1.86 23.68
CA ALA A 76 0.42 -2.46 24.47
C ALA A 76 1.46 -1.43 24.96
N ARG A 77 1.62 -0.30 24.24
CA ARG A 77 2.60 0.75 24.51
C ARG A 77 1.97 2.14 24.29
N PRO A 78 1.13 2.63 25.22
CA PRO A 78 0.41 3.89 25.06
C PRO A 78 1.32 5.12 24.88
N ASP A 79 2.51 5.09 25.47
CA ASP A 79 3.49 6.17 25.36
C ASP A 79 4.33 6.12 24.07
N PHE A 80 4.14 5.09 23.22
CA PHE A 80 4.89 4.98 21.98
C PHE A 80 4.41 6.03 20.96
N GLN A 81 5.33 6.92 20.59
CA GLN A 81 5.09 8.01 19.64
C GLN A 81 6.27 8.09 18.66
N PRO A 82 6.27 7.29 17.58
CA PRO A 82 7.38 7.25 16.63
C PRO A 82 7.51 8.61 15.92
N LYS A 83 8.75 9.13 15.88
CA LYS A 83 9.07 10.36 15.14
C LYS A 83 9.59 10.09 13.73
N THR A 84 10.09 8.88 13.48
CA THR A 84 10.59 8.44 12.18
C THR A 84 10.03 7.07 11.79
N LEU A 85 9.89 6.84 10.48
CA LEU A 85 9.48 5.56 9.89
C LEU A 85 10.50 5.12 8.84
N LEU A 86 10.91 3.86 8.87
CA LEU A 86 11.60 3.18 7.77
C LEU A 86 10.70 2.06 7.26
N ASP A 87 10.38 2.10 5.97
CA ASP A 87 9.52 1.12 5.32
C ASP A 87 10.26 0.48 4.13
N ILE A 88 10.57 -0.82 4.22
CA ILE A 88 11.35 -1.55 3.23
C ILE A 88 10.43 -2.47 2.42
N GLY A 89 10.45 -2.31 1.10
CA GLY A 89 9.41 -2.90 0.24
C GLY A 89 8.09 -2.15 0.40
N ALA A 90 8.17 -0.82 0.49
CA ALA A 90 7.07 0.05 0.90
C ALA A 90 5.82 -0.07 0.01
N GLY A 91 5.95 -0.60 -1.22
CA GLY A 91 4.86 -0.63 -2.17
C GLY A 91 4.33 0.80 -2.39
N PRO A 92 3.01 1.00 -2.49
CA PRO A 92 2.43 2.34 -2.62
C PRO A 92 2.40 3.14 -1.30
N GLY A 93 3.23 2.80 -0.32
CA GLY A 93 3.33 3.51 0.96
C GLY A 93 2.18 3.20 1.93
N THR A 94 1.58 2.01 1.88
CA THR A 94 0.44 1.66 2.75
C THR A 94 0.78 1.77 4.24
N MET A 95 2.01 1.39 4.63
CA MET A 95 2.48 1.52 6.02
C MET A 95 2.59 2.99 6.43
N LEU A 96 3.10 3.86 5.56
CA LEU A 96 3.17 5.30 5.81
C LEU A 96 1.79 5.89 6.11
N TRP A 97 0.81 5.63 5.24
CA TRP A 97 -0.56 6.10 5.43
C TRP A 97 -1.16 5.61 6.75
N ALA A 98 -0.98 4.33 7.07
CA ALA A 98 -1.50 3.76 8.31
C ALA A 98 -0.77 4.30 9.55
N THR A 99 0.53 4.57 9.45
CA THR A 99 1.33 5.12 10.57
C THR A 99 0.98 6.57 10.83
N ALA A 100 0.87 7.40 9.79
CA ALA A 100 0.48 8.80 9.91
C ALA A 100 -0.94 8.96 10.49
N ASP A 101 -1.84 8.01 10.20
CA ASP A 101 -3.18 7.96 10.80
C ASP A 101 -3.16 7.56 12.29
N ALA A 102 -2.19 6.74 12.75
CA ALA A 102 -2.06 6.38 14.19
C ALA A 102 -1.36 7.49 14.98
N TRP A 103 -0.32 8.06 14.39
CA TRP A 103 0.55 9.03 15.03
C TRP A 103 0.72 10.25 14.11
N PRO A 104 -0.16 11.25 14.24
CA PRO A 104 -0.10 12.48 13.43
C PRO A 104 1.20 13.28 13.59
N GLU A 105 1.96 13.03 14.67
CA GLU A 105 3.25 13.66 14.93
C GLU A 105 4.46 12.95 14.28
N LEU A 106 4.22 11.98 13.39
CA LEU A 106 5.28 11.36 12.59
C LEU A 106 5.98 12.44 11.76
N GLY A 107 7.27 12.68 12.02
CA GLY A 107 8.02 13.77 11.40
C GLY A 107 8.68 13.40 10.07
N GLN A 108 9.28 12.21 9.98
CA GLN A 108 10.00 11.77 8.78
C GLN A 108 9.69 10.32 8.44
N ALA A 109 9.56 10.02 7.15
CA ALA A 109 9.47 8.65 6.65
C ALA A 109 10.46 8.42 5.51
N MET A 110 11.14 7.28 5.55
CA MET A 110 12.00 6.78 4.48
C MET A 110 11.37 5.52 3.91
N LEU A 111 10.96 5.58 2.64
CA LEU A 111 10.35 4.47 1.93
C LEU A 111 11.37 3.93 0.91
N VAL A 112 11.65 2.63 1.02
CA VAL A 112 12.56 1.92 0.11
C VAL A 112 11.72 0.99 -0.75
N GLU A 113 11.62 1.29 -2.05
CA GLU A 113 10.85 0.50 -3.01
C GLU A 113 11.65 0.25 -4.28
N ALA A 114 11.74 -1.02 -4.69
CA ALA A 114 12.52 -1.44 -5.84
C ALA A 114 11.84 -1.07 -7.17
N SER A 115 10.51 -1.14 -7.21
CA SER A 115 9.74 -0.85 -8.42
C SER A 115 9.74 0.63 -8.74
N ALA A 116 10.27 0.98 -9.92
CA ALA A 116 10.16 2.32 -10.46
C ALA A 116 8.72 2.72 -10.80
N ALA A 117 7.85 1.75 -11.13
CA ALA A 117 6.44 2.04 -11.39
C ALA A 117 5.69 2.41 -10.11
N VAL A 118 5.99 1.71 -9.01
CA VAL A 118 5.37 1.99 -7.71
C VAL A 118 5.86 3.32 -7.13
N ARG A 119 7.14 3.68 -7.30
CA ARG A 119 7.67 4.98 -6.82
C ARG A 119 7.06 6.22 -7.48
N LYS A 120 6.26 6.05 -8.54
CA LYS A 120 5.60 7.15 -9.28
C LYS A 120 4.17 7.41 -8.84
N VAL A 121 3.60 6.55 -7.99
CA VAL A 121 2.23 6.69 -7.48
C VAL A 121 2.19 7.28 -6.08
#